data_AF-A0A6G9QQ61-F1
#
_entry.id   AF-A0A6G9QQ61-F1
#
_cell.length_a   1.000
_cell.length_b   1.000
_cell.length_c   1.000
_cell.angle_alpha   90.00
_cell.angle_beta   90.00
_cell.angle_gamma   90.00
#
_symmetry.space_group_name_H-M   'P 1'
#
loop_
_entity.id
_entity.type
_entity.pdbx_description
1 polymer ?
#
loop_
_entity_poly.entity_id
_entity_poly.type
_entity_poly.pdbx_seq_one_letter_code
_entity_poly.pdbx_strand_id
1 'polypeptide(L)' 'MLNQTMTVTVLFYAEDDPFTLKSAVLIEQAVSDVGRPIFSPTFRDGKTIIAVLKGEVEVINALGQRREDATK' A
#
# COMPACT_ATOMS: atom_id res chain seq x y z
N MET A 1 21.53 3.34 -12.62
CA MET A 1 20.97 4.56 -12.01
C MET A 1 19.46 4.40 -11.94
N LEU A 2 18.88 4.30 -10.74
CA LEU A 2 17.43 4.32 -10.53
C LEU A 2 16.95 5.77 -10.66
N ASN A 3 16.83 6.28 -11.89
CA ASN A 3 16.56 7.71 -12.14
C ASN A 3 15.07 8.07 -12.10
N GLN A 4 14.21 7.13 -11.71
CA GLN A 4 12.78 7.37 -11.61
C GLN A 4 12.28 6.96 -10.24
N THR A 5 11.57 7.88 -9.62
CA THR A 5 10.79 7.64 -8.40
C THR A 5 9.31 7.76 -8.71
N MET A 6 8.47 7.11 -7.91
CA MET A 6 7.02 7.25 -8.00
C MET A 6 6.36 7.29 -6.62
N THR A 7 5.28 8.06 -6.52
CA THR A 7 4.33 7.94 -5.41
C THR A 7 3.40 6.77 -5.69
N VAL A 8 3.13 5.95 -4.68
CA VAL A 8 2.20 4.82 -4.76
C VAL A 8 1.36 4.70 -3.51
N THR A 9 0.19 4.13 -3.67
CA THR A 9 -0.66 3.71 -2.55
C THR A 9 -0.61 2.19 -2.46
N VAL A 10 -0.25 1.66 -1.30
CA VAL A 10 -0.13 0.23 -1.05
C VAL A 10 -1.30 -0.22 -0.18
N LEU A 11 -2.04 -1.22 -0.66
CA LEU A 11 -3.05 -1.92 0.12
C LEU A 11 -2.42 -3.16 0.74
N PHE A 12 -2.64 -3.39 2.04
CA PHE A 12 -2.05 -4.51 2.77
C PHE A 12 -2.91 -4.97 3.95
N TYR A 13 -2.71 -6.21 4.37
CA TYR A 13 -3.10 -6.68 5.70
C TYR A 13 -1.91 -6.62 6.63
N ALA A 14 -2.12 -6.19 7.87
CA ALA A 14 -1.11 -6.23 8.91
C ALA A 14 -1.18 -7.58 9.65
N GLU A 15 -0.05 -8.10 10.10
CA GLU A 15 0.01 -9.39 10.80
C GLU A 15 -0.81 -9.40 12.11
N ASP A 16 -0.86 -8.26 12.80
CA ASP A 16 -1.63 -8.05 14.03
C ASP A 16 -3.13 -7.80 13.77
N ASP A 17 -3.53 -7.61 12.51
CA ASP A 17 -4.90 -7.33 12.08
C ASP A 17 -5.11 -7.83 10.63
N PRO A 18 -5.14 -9.16 10.44
CA PRO A 18 -5.09 -9.77 9.12
C PRO A 18 -6.41 -9.68 8.34
N PHE A 19 -7.47 -9.17 8.97
CA PHE A 19 -8.82 -9.12 8.39
C PHE A 19 -9.22 -7.71 7.94
N THR A 20 -8.46 -6.68 8.31
CA THR A 20 -8.75 -5.29 7.96
C THR A 20 -7.81 -4.82 6.87
N LEU A 21 -8.35 -4.49 5.70
CA LEU A 21 -7.55 -3.98 4.59
C LEU A 21 -7.11 -2.54 4.89
N LYS A 22 -5.80 -2.34 5.03
CA LYS A 22 -5.18 -1.04 5.31
C LYS A 22 -4.56 -0.46 4.04
N SER A 23 -4.38 0.86 4.01
CA SER A 23 -3.69 1.57 2.94
C SER A 23 -2.57 2.46 3.47
N ALA A 24 -1.46 2.56 2.73
CA ALA A 24 -0.39 3.52 3.01
C ALA A 24 0.08 4.20 1.72
N VAL A 25 0.28 5.51 1.78
CA VAL A 25 0.91 6.28 0.69
C VAL A 25 2.40 6.28 0.91
N LEU A 26 3.15 5.81 -0.09
CA LEU A 26 4.61 5.83 -0.11
C LEU A 26 5.07 6.79 -1.21
N ILE A 27 5.81 7.81 -0.80
CA ILE A 27 6.39 8.80 -1.70
C ILE A 27 7.79 8.38 -2.13
N GLU A 28 8.23 8.89 -3.27
CA GLU A 28 9.62 8.78 -3.76
C GLU A 28 10.16 7.33 -3.86
N GLN A 29 9.31 6.35 -4.12
CA GLN A 29 9.74 4.95 -4.23
C GLN A 29 10.54 4.76 -5.52
N ALA A 30 11.76 4.22 -5.39
CA ALA A 30 12.59 3.89 -6.54
C ALA A 30 11.87 2.90 -7.47
N VAL A 31 12.03 3.06 -8.77
CA VAL A 31 11.34 2.25 -9.78
C VAL A 31 12.31 1.27 -10.43
N SER A 32 11.97 -0.02 -10.45
CA SER A 32 12.74 -1.03 -11.15
C SER A 32 12.71 -0.82 -12.68
N ASP A 33 13.59 -1.51 -13.39
CA ASP A 33 13.64 -1.57 -14.85
C ASP A 33 12.31 -1.98 -15.50
N VAL A 34 11.52 -2.82 -14.83
CA VAL A 34 10.17 -3.26 -15.27
C VAL A 34 9.04 -2.32 -14.80
N GLY A 35 9.35 -1.13 -14.31
CA GLY A 35 8.36 -0.10 -13.97
C GLY A 35 7.60 -0.34 -12.65
N ARG A 36 8.12 -1.20 -11.76
CA ARG A 36 7.49 -1.49 -10.46
C ARG A 36 8.20 -0.73 -9.33
N PRO A 37 7.47 -0.21 -8.33
CA PRO A 37 8.10 0.40 -7.17
C PRO A 37 8.85 -0.65 -6.35
N ILE A 38 10.00 -0.25 -5.83
CA ILE A 38 10.85 -1.05 -4.96
C ILE A 38 10.60 -0.58 -3.53
N PHE A 39 10.12 -1.49 -2.69
CA PHE A 39 9.90 -1.23 -1.26
C PHE A 39 11.09 -1.69 -0.43
N SER A 40 11.40 -0.96 0.64
CA SER A 40 12.36 -1.44 1.63
C SER A 40 11.86 -2.75 2.27
N PRO A 41 12.78 -3.65 2.66
CA PRO A 41 12.40 -4.85 3.42
C PRO A 41 11.62 -4.51 4.69
N THR A 42 12.00 -3.42 5.37
CA THR A 42 11.34 -2.92 6.59
C THR A 42 9.88 -2.52 6.36
N PHE A 43 9.53 -2.00 5.18
CA PHE A 43 8.13 -1.71 4.89
C PHE A 43 7.31 -2.99 4.77
N ARG A 44 7.87 -4.04 4.15
CA ARG A 44 7.17 -5.32 3.93
C ARG A 44 7.00 -6.14 5.21
N ASP A 45 7.80 -5.88 6.23
CA ASP A 45 7.76 -6.64 7.47
C ASP A 45 6.40 -6.53 8.18
N GLY A 46 5.89 -7.67 8.64
CA GLY A 46 4.55 -7.82 9.22
C GLY A 46 3.39 -7.42 8.30
N LYS A 47 3.60 -7.34 6.97
CA LYS A 47 2.57 -6.90 6.01
C LYS A 47 2.41 -7.88 4.86
N THR A 48 1.17 -8.31 4.64
CA THR A 48 0.78 -9.01 3.41
C THR A 48 0.31 -7.98 2.40
N ILE A 49 1.13 -7.71 1.38
CA ILE A 49 0.81 -6.74 0.33
C ILE A 49 -0.26 -7.31 -0.61
N ILE A 50 -1.35 -6.58 -0.79
CA ILE A 50 -2.49 -6.98 -1.62
C ILE A 50 -2.45 -6.30 -2.98
N ALA A 51 -2.26 -4.98 -3.00
CA ALA A 51 -2.21 -4.21 -4.23
C ALA A 51 -1.30 -2.99 -4.09
N VAL A 52 -0.82 -2.51 -5.24
CA VAL A 52 -0.01 -1.29 -5.34
C VAL A 52 -0.60 -0.46 -6.46
N LEU A 53 -1.09 0.73 -6.11
CA LEU A 53 -1.69 1.69 -7.03
C LEU A 53 -0.72 2.83 -7.30
N LYS A 54 -0.68 3.32 -8.54
CA LYS A 54 0.14 4.47 -8.91
C LYS A 54 -0.52 5.76 -8.40
N GLY A 55 0.27 6.61 -7.75
CA GLY A 55 -0.18 7.87 -7.17
C GLY A 55 -0.76 7.73 -5.77
N GLU A 56 -1.27 8.85 -5.27
CA GLU A 56 -2.03 8.94 -4.04
C GLU A 56 -3.50 8.60 -4.33
N VAL A 57 -4.04 7.63 -3.61
CA VAL A 57 -5.41 7.15 -3.77
C VAL A 57 -6.10 7.17 -2.42
N GLU A 58 -7.27 7.81 -2.38
CA GLU A 58 -8.19 7.71 -1.26
C GLU A 58 -9.01 6.42 -1.37
N VAL A 59 -8.99 5.61 -0.32
CA VAL A 59 -9.81 4.39 -0.25
C VAL A 59 -11.18 4.77 0.32
N ILE A 60 -12.18 4.88 -0.56
CA ILE A 60 -13.55 5.24 -0.17
C ILE A 60 -14.25 4.06 0.53
N ASN A 61 -14.01 2.84 0.05
CA ASN A 61 -14.49 1.60 0.66
C ASN A 61 -13.44 0.51 0.47
N ALA A 62 -13.27 -0.34 1.47
CA ALA A 62 -12.36 -1.48 1.44
C ALA A 62 -13.10 -2.81 1.45
N LEU A 63 -12.48 -3.86 0.90
CA LEU A 63 -13.01 -5.22 0.97
C LEU A 63 -13.12 -5.64 2.45
N GLY A 64 -14.28 -6.18 2.82
CA GLY A 64 -14.54 -6.63 4.20
C GLY A 64 -14.90 -5.51 5.17
N GLN A 65 -14.81 -4.24 4.76
CA GLN A 65 -15.25 -3.10 5.57
C GLN A 65 -16.77 -3.15 5.74
N ARG A 66 -17.23 -3.11 7.00
CA ARG A 66 -18.64 -3.06 7.32
C ARG A 66 -19.11 -1.61 7.45
N ARG A 67 -20.42 -1.43 7.37
CA ARG A 67 -21.04 -0.10 7.47
C ARG A 67 -20.73 0.58 8.80
N GLU A 68 -20.64 -0.19 9.88
CA GLU A 68 -20.25 0.29 11.21
C GLU A 68 -18.80 0.77 11.31
N ASP A 69 -17.91 0.28 10.44
CA ASP A 69 -16.48 0.63 10.45
C ASP A 69 -16.20 1.99 9.78
N ALA A 70 -17.16 2.51 9.01
CA ALA A 70 -17.05 3.80 8.30
C ALA A 70 -17.22 5.03 9.22
N THR A 71 -17.39 4.82 10.53
CA THR A 71 -17.54 5.89 11.52
C THR A 71 -16.39 5.86 12.52
N LYS A 72 -15.23 6.41 12.12
CA LYS A 72 -14.21 6.93 13.05
C LYS A 72 -13.28 7.90 12.33
#